data_AF-R7Y1W5-F1
#
_entry.id   AF-R7Y1W5-F1
#
_cell.length_a   1.000
_cell.length_b   1.000
_cell.length_c   1.000
_cell.angle_alpha   90.00
_cell.angle_beta   90.00
_cell.angle_gamma   90.00
#
_symmetry.space_group_name_H-M   'P 1'
#
loop_
_entity.id
_entity.type
_entity.pdbx_description
1 polymer ?
#
loop_
_entity_poly.entity_id
_entity_poly.type
_entity_poly.pdbx_seq_one_letter_code
_entity_poly.pdbx_strand_id
1 'polypeptide(L)'
;MTSSQRLRPALGLSLAAAMLALAACGGGDDASDSAATSEESTSQEESAGADDSTASGDIPDVVAEVNGEEVTKDEFVPVFEAQLQQATAQAQSTGQAPDEDAIKQQTADQLVDNELLAQEAESRGISVSEQDVEDELATLAKENQLASTDELIAALEKQGTTEEQARVQLETQMVIEQLVADEAGSVEPTEQDLRKIYADAKKQQAQMGKQGQKIPPYAQVKSQIAEQAKSEKLSEVAQSLVETLREDADIQVNL
;
A
#
# COMPACT_ATOMS: atom_id res chain seq x y z
N MET A 1 40.48 24.34 7.69
CA MET A 1 39.54 25.15 6.90
C MET A 1 39.91 25.00 5.44
N THR A 2 39.10 24.30 4.64
CA THR A 2 38.74 24.59 3.25
C THR A 2 37.86 23.44 2.74
N SER A 3 36.55 23.66 2.79
CA SER A 3 35.53 22.81 2.15
C SER A 3 35.68 22.85 0.63
N SER A 4 35.42 21.73 -0.04
CA SER A 4 35.15 21.69 -1.47
C SER A 4 33.77 21.06 -1.68
N GLN A 5 32.75 21.91 -1.82
CA GLN A 5 31.40 21.53 -2.26
C GLN A 5 31.40 21.25 -3.76
N ARG A 6 30.79 20.14 -4.18
CA ARG A 6 30.51 19.85 -5.59
C ARG A 6 29.07 20.25 -5.91
N LEU A 7 28.89 21.32 -6.68
CA LEU A 7 27.60 21.71 -7.25
C LEU A 7 27.30 20.92 -8.53
N ARG A 8 26.06 20.45 -8.64
CA ARG A 8 25.43 19.88 -9.85
C ARG A 8 24.90 21.02 -10.74
N PRO A 9 25.05 20.98 -12.08
CA PRO A 9 24.41 21.95 -12.95
C PRO A 9 22.98 21.53 -13.32
N ALA A 10 22.02 22.42 -13.07
CA ALA A 10 20.69 22.41 -13.66
C ALA A 10 20.75 23.19 -14.99
N LEU A 11 20.29 22.58 -16.09
CA LEU A 11 20.08 23.28 -17.36
C LEU A 11 18.60 23.70 -17.43
N GLY A 12 18.34 24.97 -17.16
CA GLY A 12 17.10 25.65 -17.55
C GLY A 12 17.27 26.27 -18.93
N LEU A 13 16.33 26.03 -19.83
CA LEU A 13 16.26 26.70 -21.12
C LEU A 13 14.93 27.47 -21.20
N SER A 14 15.01 28.77 -20.94
CA SER A 14 13.94 29.74 -21.20
C SER A 14 14.37 30.59 -22.40
N LEU A 15 13.55 30.66 -23.46
CA LEU A 15 13.68 31.73 -24.44
C LEU A 15 12.37 32.05 -25.19
N ALA A 16 11.94 33.29 -24.99
CA ALA A 16 11.32 34.25 -25.92
C ALA A 16 9.91 34.02 -26.49
N ALA A 17 8.99 34.76 -25.88
CA ALA A 17 7.98 35.65 -26.47
C ALA A 17 8.01 35.92 -28.00
N ALA A 18 6.82 35.88 -28.59
CA ALA A 18 6.43 36.73 -29.72
C ALA A 18 4.92 37.07 -29.63
N MET A 19 4.61 38.34 -29.36
CA MET A 19 3.27 38.91 -29.46
C MET A 19 2.96 39.26 -30.92
N LEU A 20 1.78 38.87 -31.41
CA LEU A 20 1.12 39.56 -32.52
C LEU A 20 -0.24 40.06 -32.04
N ALA A 21 -0.35 41.38 -31.94
CA ALA A 21 -1.60 42.11 -31.80
C ALA A 21 -2.13 42.47 -33.20
N LEU A 22 -3.41 42.20 -33.43
CA LEU A 22 -4.22 42.84 -34.47
C LEU A 22 -5.42 43.48 -33.76
N ALA A 23 -5.48 44.80 -33.85
CA ALA A 23 -6.56 45.64 -33.34
C ALA A 23 -7.75 45.66 -34.32
N ALA A 24 -8.98 45.66 -33.79
CA ALA A 24 -10.14 46.21 -34.50
C ALA A 24 -11.28 46.59 -33.53
N CYS A 25 -11.28 47.88 -33.19
CA CYS A 25 -12.36 48.83 -32.92
C CYS A 25 -13.81 48.37 -32.62
N GLY A 26 -14.36 48.95 -31.54
CA GLY A 26 -15.78 49.28 -31.35
C GLY A 26 -16.18 49.05 -29.88
N GLY A 27 -16.62 50.01 -29.06
CA GLY A 27 -16.90 51.43 -29.18
C GLY A 27 -17.80 51.80 -27.99
N GLY A 28 -17.58 52.97 -27.36
CA GLY A 28 -18.57 53.64 -26.49
C GLY A 28 -18.25 53.70 -24.98
N ASP A 29 -17.90 54.91 -24.53
CA ASP A 29 -17.93 55.45 -23.17
C ASP A 29 -19.24 55.14 -22.39
N ASP A 30 -19.17 54.93 -21.07
CA ASP A 30 -19.38 55.98 -20.05
C ASP A 30 -19.30 55.36 -18.64
N ALA A 31 -18.98 56.21 -17.65
CA ALA A 31 -18.82 55.88 -16.26
C ALA A 31 -20.16 55.85 -15.51
N SER A 32 -20.33 54.97 -14.53
CA SER A 32 -20.86 55.35 -13.21
C SER A 32 -20.95 54.18 -12.25
N ASP A 33 -20.72 54.56 -11.00
CA ASP A 33 -20.83 53.84 -9.75
C ASP A 33 -22.29 53.47 -9.37
N SER A 34 -22.39 52.55 -8.41
CA SER A 34 -23.47 52.30 -7.46
C SER A 34 -24.54 51.21 -7.72
N ALA A 35 -24.53 50.29 -6.75
CA ALA A 35 -25.67 49.76 -5.98
C ALA A 35 -26.44 48.54 -6.48
N ALA A 36 -26.44 47.52 -5.59
CA ALA A 36 -27.46 46.51 -5.29
C ALA A 36 -27.96 45.64 -6.46
N THR A 37 -28.12 44.32 -6.34
CA THR A 37 -29.10 43.69 -5.44
C THR A 37 -28.91 42.18 -5.54
N SER A 38 -29.12 41.50 -4.43
CA SER A 38 -29.25 40.05 -4.28
C SER A 38 -30.50 39.48 -4.98
N GLU A 39 -30.57 38.15 -4.99
CA GLU A 39 -31.68 37.28 -5.41
C GLU A 39 -31.74 37.08 -6.93
N GLU A 40 -31.77 35.88 -7.51
CA GLU A 40 -32.21 34.57 -7.05
C GLU A 40 -31.62 33.56 -8.07
N SER A 41 -31.08 32.42 -7.62
CA SER A 41 -30.78 31.31 -8.52
C SER A 41 -31.27 30.04 -7.85
N THR A 42 -32.55 29.79 -8.13
CA THR A 42 -33.17 28.50 -8.36
C THR A 42 -32.27 27.29 -8.18
N SER A 43 -32.57 26.57 -7.10
CA SER A 43 -32.22 25.18 -6.86
C SER A 43 -32.70 24.33 -8.05
N GLN A 44 -31.75 23.71 -8.73
CA GLN A 44 -32.01 22.60 -9.63
C GLN A 44 -31.17 21.43 -9.11
N GLU A 45 -31.82 20.61 -8.29
CA GLU A 45 -31.45 19.21 -8.13
C GLU A 45 -31.54 18.57 -9.51
N GLU A 46 -30.38 18.32 -10.10
CA GLU A 46 -30.24 17.29 -11.12
C GLU A 46 -29.11 16.38 -10.65
N SER A 47 -29.55 15.31 -9.98
CA SER A 47 -28.96 13.97 -9.94
C SER A 47 -27.67 13.84 -10.76
N ALA A 48 -26.55 14.17 -10.14
CA ALA A 48 -25.27 13.60 -10.50
C ALA A 48 -25.27 12.15 -10.01
N GLY A 49 -25.91 11.27 -10.79
CA GLY A 49 -25.52 9.87 -10.82
C GLY A 49 -24.12 9.86 -11.38
N ALA A 50 -23.13 9.96 -10.49
CA ALA A 50 -21.80 9.51 -10.80
C ALA A 50 -21.96 8.05 -11.22
N ASP A 51 -21.51 7.79 -12.45
CA ASP A 51 -21.29 6.48 -13.02
C ASP A 51 -20.27 5.77 -12.12
N ASP A 52 -20.77 5.16 -11.05
CA ASP A 52 -20.06 4.25 -10.15
C ASP A 52 -20.46 2.84 -10.56
N SER A 53 -19.73 2.29 -11.53
CA SER A 53 -19.83 0.91 -12.03
C SER A 53 -18.62 0.72 -12.96
N THR A 54 -17.75 -0.27 -12.77
CA THR A 54 -18.12 -1.69 -12.84
C THR A 54 -17.20 -2.65 -12.03
N ALA A 55 -16.39 -2.20 -11.08
CA ALA A 55 -15.54 -3.13 -10.30
C ALA A 55 -16.17 -3.60 -8.97
N SER A 56 -16.93 -2.73 -8.29
CA SER A 56 -17.43 -2.96 -6.92
C SER A 56 -18.93 -3.28 -6.81
N GLY A 57 -19.64 -3.30 -7.94
CA GLY A 57 -21.09 -3.53 -8.01
C GLY A 57 -21.52 -4.98 -7.71
N ASP A 58 -20.63 -5.95 -7.92
CA ASP A 58 -20.89 -7.38 -7.70
C ASP A 58 -20.32 -7.93 -6.38
N ILE A 59 -19.72 -7.08 -5.53
CA ILE A 59 -19.15 -7.50 -4.24
C ILE A 59 -20.26 -7.50 -3.17
N PRO A 60 -20.55 -8.65 -2.51
CA PRO A 60 -21.55 -8.75 -1.44
C PRO A 60 -21.13 -7.97 -0.20
N ASP A 61 -22.09 -7.63 0.67
CA ASP A 61 -21.81 -6.93 1.94
C ASP A 61 -20.92 -7.77 2.88
N VAL A 62 -21.11 -9.09 2.88
CA VAL A 62 -20.27 -10.08 3.57
C VAL A 62 -19.54 -10.90 2.52
N VAL A 63 -18.24 -10.71 2.41
CA VAL A 63 -17.37 -11.35 1.41
C VAL A 63 -16.95 -12.74 1.85
N ALA A 64 -16.69 -12.92 3.15
CA ALA A 64 -16.45 -14.22 3.73
C ALA A 64 -16.92 -14.27 5.20
N GLU A 65 -17.06 -15.47 5.75
CA GLU A 65 -17.30 -15.74 7.16
C GLU A 65 -16.21 -16.72 7.65
N VAL A 66 -15.58 -16.42 8.77
CA VAL A 66 -14.47 -17.18 9.36
C VAL A 66 -14.77 -17.45 10.82
N ASN A 67 -15.11 -18.70 11.17
CA ASN A 67 -15.51 -19.11 12.52
C ASN A 67 -16.66 -18.27 13.12
N GLY A 68 -17.51 -17.70 12.27
CA GLY A 68 -18.64 -16.85 12.66
C GLY A 68 -18.34 -15.34 12.67
N GLU A 69 -17.12 -14.92 12.36
CA GLU A 69 -16.76 -13.51 12.15
C GLU A 69 -16.84 -13.14 10.67
N GLU A 70 -17.36 -11.96 10.34
CA GLU A 70 -17.63 -11.55 8.97
C GLU A 70 -16.45 -10.75 8.39
N VAL A 71 -15.95 -11.14 7.22
CA VAL A 71 -15.09 -10.29 6.38
C VAL A 71 -16.00 -9.43 5.52
N THR A 72 -16.04 -8.14 5.82
CA THR A 72 -17.00 -7.20 5.21
C THR A 72 -16.51 -6.62 3.88
N LYS A 73 -17.46 -6.08 3.12
CA LYS A 73 -17.17 -5.31 1.90
C LYS A 73 -16.24 -4.12 2.16
N ASP A 74 -16.40 -3.44 3.30
CA ASP A 74 -15.62 -2.25 3.65
C ASP A 74 -14.15 -2.58 3.93
N GLU A 75 -13.87 -3.81 4.37
CA GLU A 75 -12.50 -4.33 4.50
C GLU A 75 -11.95 -4.84 3.17
N PHE A 76 -12.82 -5.46 2.36
CA PHE A 76 -12.42 -6.06 1.09
C PHE A 76 -12.10 -5.04 0.00
N VAL A 77 -12.98 -4.07 -0.23
CA VAL A 77 -12.91 -3.16 -1.39
C VAL A 77 -11.60 -2.36 -1.42
N PRO A 78 -11.12 -1.75 -0.32
CA PRO A 78 -9.87 -1.00 -0.34
C PRO A 78 -8.66 -1.87 -0.71
N VAL A 79 -8.61 -3.11 -0.22
CA VAL A 79 -7.53 -4.06 -0.53
C VAL A 79 -7.61 -4.52 -1.98
N PHE A 80 -8.80 -4.85 -2.45
CA PHE A 80 -9.05 -5.27 -3.83
C PHE A 80 -8.67 -4.17 -4.82
N GLU A 81 -9.09 -2.93 -4.59
CA GLU A 81 -8.80 -1.79 -5.46
C GLU A 81 -7.31 -1.48 -5.52
N ALA A 82 -6.61 -1.55 -4.38
CA ALA A 82 -5.16 -1.38 -4.33
C ALA A 82 -4.44 -2.46 -5.16
N GLN A 83 -4.86 -3.72 -5.03
CA GLN A 83 -4.29 -4.83 -5.82
C GLN A 83 -4.61 -4.69 -7.31
N LEU A 84 -5.83 -4.31 -7.66
CA LEU A 84 -6.24 -4.08 -9.04
C LEU A 84 -5.48 -2.92 -9.68
N GLN A 85 -5.26 -1.83 -8.94
CA GLN A 85 -4.47 -0.70 -9.41
C GLN A 85 -3.02 -1.12 -9.69
N GLN A 86 -2.41 -1.90 -8.79
CA GLN A 86 -1.06 -2.44 -8.99
C GLN A 86 -1.00 -3.38 -10.21
N ALA A 87 -1.97 -4.28 -10.35
CA ALA A 87 -2.06 -5.20 -11.48
C ALA A 87 -2.26 -4.45 -12.81
N THR A 88 -3.07 -3.39 -12.80
CA THR A 88 -3.29 -2.51 -13.96
C THR A 88 -2.02 -1.76 -14.35
N ALA A 89 -1.26 -1.25 -13.38
CA ALA A 89 0.03 -0.62 -13.63
C ALA A 89 1.03 -1.62 -14.25
N GLN A 90 1.02 -2.88 -13.80
CA GLN A 90 1.81 -3.95 -14.40
C GLN A 90 1.35 -4.27 -15.83
N ALA A 91 0.03 -4.33 -16.07
CA ALA A 91 -0.57 -4.57 -17.37
C ALA A 91 -0.14 -3.55 -18.43
N GLN A 92 0.08 -2.29 -18.03
CA GLN A 92 0.62 -1.26 -18.94
C GLN A 92 2.04 -1.59 -19.45
N SER A 93 2.82 -2.34 -18.67
CA SER A 93 4.18 -2.75 -19.04
C SER A 93 4.23 -4.08 -19.81
N THR A 94 3.33 -5.01 -19.51
CA THR A 94 3.29 -6.35 -20.12
C THR A 94 2.33 -6.46 -21.30
N GLY A 95 1.34 -5.58 -21.39
CA GLY A 95 0.24 -5.62 -22.35
C GLY A 95 -0.85 -6.65 -22.02
N GLN A 96 -0.77 -7.32 -20.87
CA GLN A 96 -1.73 -8.32 -20.44
C GLN A 96 -2.70 -7.71 -19.42
N ALA A 97 -4.01 -7.73 -19.74
CA ALA A 97 -5.03 -7.25 -18.82
C ALA A 97 -5.03 -8.04 -17.50
N PRO A 98 -5.28 -7.38 -16.35
CA PRO A 98 -5.44 -8.07 -15.08
C PRO A 98 -6.66 -9.00 -15.12
N ASP A 99 -6.56 -10.13 -14.43
CA ASP A 99 -7.68 -11.05 -14.20
C ASP A 99 -8.38 -10.61 -12.91
N GLU A 100 -9.45 -9.83 -13.05
CA GLU A 100 -10.16 -9.24 -11.92
C GLU A 100 -10.74 -10.29 -10.97
N ASP A 101 -11.29 -11.39 -11.49
CA ASP A 101 -11.87 -12.45 -10.67
C ASP A 101 -10.80 -13.19 -9.87
N ALA A 102 -9.63 -13.43 -10.47
CA ALA A 102 -8.49 -13.99 -9.75
C ALA A 102 -8.00 -13.04 -8.63
N ILE A 103 -7.99 -11.73 -8.87
CA ILE A 103 -7.61 -10.74 -7.86
C ILE A 103 -8.65 -10.67 -6.74
N LYS A 104 -9.96 -10.76 -7.05
CA LYS A 104 -11.02 -10.83 -6.04
C LYS A 104 -10.85 -12.06 -5.14
N GLN A 105 -10.68 -13.23 -5.75
CA GLN A 105 -10.46 -14.49 -5.03
C GLN A 105 -9.23 -14.38 -4.13
N GLN A 106 -8.11 -13.90 -4.66
CA GLN A 106 -6.86 -13.73 -3.90
C GLN A 106 -7.02 -12.74 -2.75
N THR A 107 -7.78 -11.66 -2.95
CA THR A 107 -8.07 -10.68 -1.90
C THR A 107 -8.90 -11.29 -0.78
N ALA A 108 -9.96 -12.05 -1.10
CA ALA A 108 -10.78 -12.71 -0.10
C ALA A 108 -9.98 -13.78 0.65
N ASP A 109 -9.20 -14.60 -0.06
CA ASP A 109 -8.32 -15.59 0.57
C ASP A 109 -7.34 -14.93 1.54
N GLN A 110 -6.73 -13.79 1.15
CA GLN A 110 -5.83 -13.05 2.02
C GLN A 110 -6.52 -12.51 3.28
N LEU A 111 -7.74 -11.99 3.15
CA LEU A 111 -8.48 -11.45 4.29
C LEU A 111 -8.94 -12.56 5.23
N VAL A 112 -9.36 -13.71 4.69
CA VAL A 112 -9.64 -14.92 5.48
C VAL A 112 -8.39 -15.37 6.24
N ASP A 113 -7.23 -15.39 5.58
CA ASP A 113 -5.97 -15.79 6.22
C ASP A 113 -5.57 -14.84 7.34
N ASN A 114 -5.74 -13.54 7.13
CA ASN A 114 -5.49 -12.52 8.15
C ASN A 114 -6.46 -12.66 9.33
N GLU A 115 -7.73 -12.93 9.08
CA GLU A 115 -8.74 -13.13 10.11
C GLU A 115 -8.42 -14.36 10.96
N LEU A 116 -8.05 -15.48 10.35
CA LEU A 116 -7.61 -16.68 11.07
C LEU A 116 -6.40 -16.39 11.96
N LEU A 117 -5.42 -15.65 11.46
CA LEU A 117 -4.24 -15.28 12.23
C LEU A 117 -4.60 -14.31 13.37
N ALA A 118 -5.51 -13.36 13.16
CA ALA A 118 -5.98 -12.45 14.19
C ALA A 118 -6.71 -13.20 15.32
N GLN A 119 -7.61 -14.13 14.98
CA GLN A 119 -8.29 -14.99 15.94
C GLN A 119 -7.32 -15.84 16.74
N GLU A 120 -6.28 -16.40 16.10
CA GLU A 120 -5.26 -17.17 16.81
C GLU A 120 -4.39 -16.32 17.72
N ALA A 121 -4.07 -15.09 17.33
CA ALA A 121 -3.37 -14.15 18.18
C ALA A 121 -4.20 -13.81 19.43
N GLU A 122 -5.50 -13.53 19.25
CA GLU A 122 -6.43 -13.30 20.36
C GLU A 122 -6.53 -14.53 21.28
N SER A 123 -6.61 -15.73 20.72
CA SER A 123 -6.67 -16.99 21.47
C SER A 123 -5.46 -17.18 22.40
N ARG A 124 -4.29 -16.69 21.96
CA ARG A 124 -3.03 -16.70 22.72
C ARG A 124 -2.84 -15.48 23.62
N GLY A 125 -3.76 -14.51 23.59
CA GLY A 125 -3.68 -13.28 24.37
C GLY A 125 -2.59 -12.32 23.86
N ILE A 126 -2.27 -12.38 22.57
CA ILE A 126 -1.37 -11.45 21.89
C ILE A 126 -2.20 -10.23 21.49
N SER A 127 -1.77 -9.05 21.93
CA SER A 127 -2.48 -7.79 21.68
C SER A 127 -1.48 -6.65 21.60
N VAL A 128 -1.81 -5.61 20.84
CA VAL A 128 -1.01 -4.40 20.68
C VAL A 128 -1.70 -3.26 21.41
N SER A 129 -0.95 -2.37 22.06
CA SER A 129 -1.56 -1.22 22.73
C SER A 129 -1.77 -0.06 21.76
N GLU A 130 -2.73 0.83 22.05
CA GLU A 130 -2.92 2.07 21.28
C GLU A 130 -1.62 2.90 21.15
N GLN A 131 -0.77 2.87 22.18
CA GLN A 131 0.52 3.55 22.16
C GLN A 131 1.49 2.93 21.15
N ASP A 132 1.50 1.59 21.05
CA ASP A 132 2.35 0.89 20.08
C ASP A 132 1.89 1.22 18.64
N VAL A 133 0.57 1.28 18.41
CA VAL A 133 0.00 1.69 17.10
C VAL A 133 0.41 3.13 16.76
N GLU A 134 0.35 4.05 17.73
CA GLU A 134 0.78 5.44 17.51
C GLU A 134 2.30 5.55 17.25
N ASP A 135 3.11 4.78 17.96
CA ASP A 135 4.56 4.74 17.76
C ASP A 135 4.92 4.17 16.37
N GLU A 136 4.16 3.18 15.90
CA GLU A 136 4.32 2.59 14.57
C GLU A 136 3.86 3.55 13.47
N LEU A 137 2.73 4.24 13.63
CA LEU A 137 2.30 5.30 12.71
C LEU A 137 3.37 6.41 12.60
N ALA A 138 3.97 6.81 13.72
CA ALA A 138 5.04 7.79 13.74
C ALA A 138 6.33 7.27 13.07
N THR A 139 6.54 5.95 13.02
CA THR A 139 7.63 5.31 12.29
C THR A 139 7.34 5.31 10.80
N LEU A 140 6.16 4.84 10.40
CA LEU A 140 5.69 4.85 9.01
C LEU A 140 5.71 6.27 8.40
N ALA A 141 5.34 7.30 9.17
CA ALA A 141 5.42 8.69 8.73
C ALA A 141 6.86 9.08 8.37
N LYS A 142 7.84 8.71 9.21
CA LYS A 142 9.26 9.00 8.94
C LYS A 142 9.78 8.25 7.74
N GLU A 143 9.41 6.98 7.59
CA GLU A 143 9.80 6.15 6.44
C GLU A 143 9.26 6.70 5.12
N ASN A 144 8.03 7.23 5.15
CA ASN A 144 7.39 7.91 4.03
C ASN A 144 7.83 9.37 3.86
N GLN A 145 8.81 9.84 4.64
CA GLN A 145 9.36 11.20 4.57
C GLN A 145 8.33 12.31 4.87
N LEU A 146 7.31 11.96 5.66
CA LEU A 146 6.28 12.87 6.14
C LEU A 146 6.69 13.49 7.48
N ALA A 147 6.16 14.68 7.78
CA ALA A 147 6.55 15.42 8.96
C ALA A 147 5.85 14.93 10.24
N SER A 148 4.70 14.27 10.13
CA SER A 148 3.90 13.79 11.27
C SER A 148 2.98 12.62 10.92
N THR A 149 2.46 11.96 11.96
CA THR A 149 1.34 11.00 11.86
C THR A 149 0.15 11.63 11.14
N ASP A 150 -0.23 12.87 11.48
CA ASP A 150 -1.35 13.57 10.83
C ASP A 150 -1.17 13.71 9.30
N GLU A 151 0.06 13.94 8.83
CA GLU A 151 0.33 14.00 7.39
C GLU A 151 0.22 12.63 6.71
N LEU A 152 0.57 11.55 7.43
CA LEU A 152 0.36 10.17 6.96
C LEU A 152 -1.13 9.86 6.86
N ILE A 153 -1.90 10.11 7.91
CA ILE A 153 -3.35 9.89 7.92
C ILE A 153 -4.02 10.69 6.81
N ALA A 154 -3.70 11.98 6.66
CA ALA A 154 -4.26 12.81 5.58
C ALA A 154 -3.86 12.33 4.16
N ALA A 155 -2.77 11.57 4.01
CA ALA A 155 -2.40 10.95 2.75
C ALA A 155 -3.17 9.65 2.47
N LEU A 156 -3.51 8.89 3.52
CA LEU A 156 -4.34 7.69 3.46
C LEU A 156 -5.82 8.04 3.20
N GLU A 157 -6.33 9.09 3.83
CA GLU A 157 -7.71 9.56 3.60
C GLU A 157 -7.96 9.99 2.15
N LYS A 158 -6.94 10.58 1.49
CA LYS A 158 -7.01 10.90 0.05
C LYS A 158 -7.08 9.67 -0.85
N GLN A 159 -6.69 8.51 -0.33
CA GLN A 159 -6.76 7.22 -1.01
C GLN A 159 -8.01 6.43 -0.61
N GLY A 160 -8.89 7.02 0.21
CA GLY A 160 -10.15 6.40 0.62
C GLY A 160 -10.11 5.62 1.93
N THR A 161 -9.00 5.66 2.68
CA THR A 161 -8.86 4.98 3.97
C THR A 161 -9.03 5.97 5.13
N THR A 162 -10.01 5.76 6.00
CA THR A 162 -10.21 6.62 7.18
C THR A 162 -9.11 6.40 8.23
N GLU A 163 -8.94 7.34 9.16
CA GLU A 163 -8.02 7.16 10.28
C GLU A 163 -8.31 5.88 11.09
N GLU A 164 -9.60 5.63 11.37
CA GLU A 164 -10.04 4.45 12.12
C GLU A 164 -9.66 3.16 11.39
N GLN A 165 -9.94 3.09 10.08
CA GLN A 165 -9.55 1.95 9.25
C GLN A 165 -8.03 1.76 9.22
N ALA A 166 -7.26 2.85 9.07
CA ALA A 166 -5.80 2.77 9.06
C ALA A 166 -5.24 2.25 10.38
N ARG A 167 -5.80 2.69 11.51
CA ARG A 167 -5.40 2.23 12.86
C ARG A 167 -5.73 0.76 13.07
N VAL A 168 -6.95 0.33 12.72
CA VAL A 168 -7.37 -1.08 12.83
C VAL A 168 -6.50 -1.97 11.94
N GLN A 169 -6.26 -1.58 10.68
CA GLN A 169 -5.40 -2.35 9.77
C GLN A 169 -3.97 -2.49 10.31
N LEU A 170 -3.41 -1.40 10.87
CA LEU A 170 -2.08 -1.42 11.45
C LEU A 170 -2.03 -2.28 12.72
N GLU A 171 -3.03 -2.17 13.60
CA GLU A 171 -3.14 -3.01 14.79
C GLU A 171 -3.19 -4.49 14.42
N THR A 172 -4.06 -4.88 13.49
CA THR A 172 -4.17 -6.25 12.99
C THR A 172 -2.83 -6.73 12.41
N GLN A 173 -2.16 -5.90 11.60
CA GLN A 173 -0.84 -6.24 11.06
C GLN A 173 0.19 -6.48 12.16
N MET A 174 0.27 -5.59 13.15
CA MET A 174 1.21 -5.71 14.26
C MET A 174 0.93 -6.93 15.14
N VAL A 175 -0.35 -7.25 15.39
CA VAL A 175 -0.77 -8.44 16.14
C VAL A 175 -0.36 -9.72 15.39
N ILE A 176 -0.60 -9.78 14.08
CA ILE A 176 -0.19 -10.90 13.24
C ILE A 176 1.34 -11.04 13.22
N GLU A 177 2.08 -9.94 13.09
CA GLU A 177 3.55 -9.97 13.14
C GLU A 177 4.07 -10.51 14.48
N GLN A 178 3.46 -10.12 15.60
CA GLN A 178 3.79 -10.65 16.91
C GLN A 178 3.47 -12.14 17.04
N LEU A 179 2.32 -12.60 16.54
CA LEU A 179 1.95 -14.01 16.50
C LEU A 179 2.97 -14.84 15.71
N VAL A 180 3.31 -14.40 14.51
CA VAL A 180 4.26 -15.12 13.64
C VAL A 180 5.66 -15.14 14.28
N ALA A 181 6.07 -14.05 14.93
CA ALA A 181 7.34 -14.00 15.66
C ALA A 181 7.35 -14.92 16.89
N ASP A 182 6.24 -14.99 17.63
CA ASP A 182 6.07 -15.90 18.77
C ASP A 182 6.15 -17.37 18.31
N GLU A 183 5.41 -17.73 17.26
CA GLU A 183 5.41 -19.08 16.67
C GLU A 183 6.80 -19.45 16.12
N ALA A 184 7.48 -18.51 15.46
CA ALA A 184 8.81 -18.76 14.88
C ALA A 184 9.91 -18.88 15.95
N GLY A 185 9.73 -18.28 17.12
CA GLY A 185 10.74 -18.19 18.16
C GLY A 185 11.99 -17.43 17.71
N SER A 186 13.18 -17.99 17.95
CA SER A 186 14.43 -17.34 17.54
C SER A 186 14.63 -17.44 16.03
N VAL A 187 14.48 -16.30 15.35
CA VAL A 187 14.63 -16.17 13.88
C VAL A 187 16.00 -15.65 13.45
N GLU A 188 17.00 -15.64 14.34
CA GLU A 188 18.36 -15.18 13.99
C GLU A 188 19.07 -16.22 13.09
N PRO A 189 19.38 -15.88 11.82
CA PRO A 189 20.05 -16.82 10.93
C PRO A 189 21.50 -17.04 11.34
N THR A 190 21.99 -18.28 11.23
CA THR A 190 23.39 -18.57 11.56
C THR A 190 24.34 -18.04 10.48
N GLU A 191 25.61 -17.80 10.81
CA GLU A 191 26.63 -17.42 9.82
C GLU A 191 26.76 -18.45 8.69
N GLN A 192 26.46 -19.72 8.96
CA GLN A 192 26.43 -20.77 7.95
C GLN A 192 25.28 -20.56 6.96
N ASP A 193 24.09 -20.23 7.45
CA ASP A 193 22.90 -19.97 6.61
C ASP A 193 23.12 -18.75 5.73
N LEU A 194 23.62 -17.65 6.30
CA LEU A 194 23.93 -16.43 5.57
C LEU A 194 24.96 -16.67 4.45
N ARG A 195 25.98 -17.50 4.71
CA ARG A 195 26.97 -17.87 3.69
C ARG A 195 26.37 -18.74 2.59
N LYS A 196 25.45 -19.64 2.94
CA LYS A 196 24.74 -20.47 1.98
C LYS A 196 23.88 -19.61 1.07
N ILE A 197 23.06 -18.72 1.62
CA ILE A 197 22.21 -17.79 0.86
C ILE A 197 23.05 -16.94 -0.10
N TYR A 198 24.17 -16.39 0.37
CA TYR A 198 25.10 -15.63 -0.48
C TYR A 198 25.70 -16.48 -1.62
N ALA A 199 26.04 -17.73 -1.36
CA ALA A 199 26.59 -18.64 -2.36
C ALA A 199 25.53 -19.05 -3.40
N ASP A 200 24.29 -19.29 -2.96
CA ASP A 200 23.18 -19.65 -3.83
C ASP A 200 22.78 -18.47 -4.73
N ALA A 201 22.73 -17.25 -4.19
CA ALA A 201 22.53 -16.03 -4.97
C ALA A 201 23.60 -15.87 -6.07
N LYS A 202 24.88 -16.15 -5.75
CA LYS A 202 25.97 -16.17 -6.74
C LYS A 202 25.77 -17.21 -7.84
N LYS A 203 25.34 -18.40 -7.46
CA LYS A 203 25.09 -19.49 -8.40
C LYS A 203 23.93 -19.17 -9.33
N GLN A 204 22.81 -18.68 -8.79
CA GLN A 204 21.64 -18.27 -9.57
C GLN A 204 21.98 -17.16 -10.56
N GLN A 205 22.78 -16.16 -10.14
CA GLN A 205 23.20 -15.10 -11.04
C GLN A 205 24.10 -15.61 -12.18
N ALA A 206 25.01 -16.54 -11.89
CA ALA A 206 25.86 -17.17 -12.90
C ALA A 206 25.03 -17.96 -13.93
N GLN A 207 23.95 -18.61 -13.48
CA GLN A 207 23.01 -19.35 -14.34
C GLN A 207 22.18 -18.42 -15.23
N MET A 208 21.77 -17.25 -14.75
CA MET A 208 21.00 -16.27 -15.53
C MET A 208 21.82 -15.52 -16.60
N GLY A 209 23.09 -15.89 -16.83
CA GLY A 209 23.93 -15.25 -17.83
C GLY A 209 24.25 -13.77 -17.54
N LYS A 210 23.86 -13.25 -16.37
CA LYS A 210 24.14 -11.89 -15.89
C LYS A 210 25.59 -11.79 -15.39
N GLN A 211 26.54 -12.10 -16.26
CA GLN A 211 27.98 -12.15 -15.98
C GLN A 211 28.61 -10.76 -15.72
N GLY A 212 27.87 -9.67 -15.99
CA GLY A 212 28.36 -8.29 -15.87
C GLY A 212 28.12 -7.59 -14.52
N GLN A 213 27.18 -8.07 -13.71
CA GLN A 213 26.82 -7.41 -12.45
C GLN A 213 27.60 -8.06 -11.29
N LYS A 214 28.59 -7.39 -10.71
CA LYS A 214 29.35 -7.98 -9.61
C LYS A 214 28.49 -7.99 -8.35
N ILE A 215 28.24 -9.18 -7.79
CA ILE A 215 27.63 -9.29 -6.46
C ILE A 215 28.56 -8.64 -5.45
N PRO A 216 28.07 -7.71 -4.60
CA PRO A 216 28.89 -7.09 -3.57
C PRO A 216 29.58 -8.12 -2.66
N PRO A 217 30.71 -7.77 -2.03
CA PRO A 217 31.35 -8.66 -1.07
C PRO A 217 30.38 -9.04 0.06
N TYR A 218 30.43 -10.29 0.53
CA TYR A 218 29.56 -10.80 1.60
C TYR A 218 29.46 -9.85 2.81
N ALA A 219 30.59 -9.28 3.25
CA ALA A 219 30.62 -8.35 4.38
C ALA A 219 29.73 -7.10 4.19
N GLN A 220 29.51 -6.62 2.95
CA GLN A 220 28.66 -5.46 2.67
C GLN A 220 27.18 -5.82 2.67
N VAL A 221 26.84 -7.07 2.32
CA VAL A 221 25.45 -7.53 2.18
C VAL A 221 24.99 -8.42 3.34
N LYS A 222 25.88 -8.75 4.29
CA LYS A 222 25.56 -9.66 5.39
C LYS A 222 24.29 -9.25 6.14
N SER A 223 24.14 -7.96 6.46
CA SER A 223 22.95 -7.44 7.15
C SER A 223 21.69 -7.60 6.31
N GLN A 224 21.76 -7.30 5.01
CA GLN A 224 20.63 -7.43 4.10
C GLN A 224 20.23 -8.89 3.92
N ILE A 225 21.21 -9.80 3.82
CA ILE A 225 20.95 -11.24 3.73
C ILE A 225 20.33 -11.77 5.03
N ALA A 226 20.75 -11.26 6.18
CA ALA A 226 20.15 -11.64 7.46
C ALA A 226 18.69 -11.19 7.55
N GLU A 227 18.39 -9.97 7.14
CA GLU A 227 17.01 -9.47 7.13
C GLU A 227 16.15 -10.26 6.14
N GLN A 228 16.67 -10.53 4.95
CA GLN A 228 15.97 -11.36 3.96
C GLN A 228 15.70 -12.77 4.50
N ALA A 229 16.69 -13.42 5.12
CA ALA A 229 16.54 -14.75 5.69
C ALA A 229 15.51 -14.78 6.83
N LYS A 230 15.48 -13.73 7.66
CA LYS A 230 14.48 -13.57 8.72
C LYS A 230 13.08 -13.41 8.12
N SER A 231 12.92 -12.54 7.12
CA SER A 231 11.65 -12.32 6.43
C SER A 231 11.15 -13.59 5.74
N GLU A 232 12.01 -14.32 5.04
CA GLU A 232 11.69 -15.62 4.43
C GLU A 232 11.22 -16.61 5.51
N LYS A 233 11.94 -16.69 6.64
CA LYS A 233 11.58 -17.61 7.72
C LYS A 233 10.23 -17.27 8.36
N LEU A 234 9.97 -16.00 8.61
CA LEU A 234 8.68 -15.54 9.15
C LEU A 234 7.55 -15.82 8.17
N SER A 235 7.77 -15.61 6.87
CA SER A 235 6.77 -15.92 5.84
C SER A 235 6.46 -17.42 5.76
N GLU A 236 7.46 -18.30 5.87
CA GLU A 236 7.24 -19.75 5.93
C GLU A 236 6.42 -20.15 7.18
N VAL A 237 6.69 -19.52 8.32
CA VAL A 237 5.95 -19.79 9.56
C VAL A 237 4.51 -19.31 9.44
N ALA A 238 4.28 -18.10 8.93
CA ALA A 238 2.95 -17.58 8.68
C ALA A 238 2.15 -18.51 7.74
N GLN A 239 2.74 -18.96 6.64
CA GLN A 239 2.09 -19.90 5.70
C GLN A 239 1.74 -21.22 6.37
N SER A 240 2.68 -21.83 7.10
CA SER A 240 2.42 -23.10 7.80
C SER A 240 1.35 -22.95 8.88
N LEU A 241 1.30 -21.79 9.55
CA LEU A 241 0.30 -21.50 10.57
C LEU A 241 -1.09 -21.33 9.93
N VAL A 242 -1.20 -20.54 8.86
CA VAL A 242 -2.45 -20.39 8.09
C VAL A 242 -2.94 -21.74 7.55
N GLU A 243 -2.05 -22.56 6.98
CA GLU A 243 -2.42 -23.90 6.50
C GLU A 243 -3.04 -24.73 7.62
N THR A 244 -2.46 -24.70 8.82
CA THR A 244 -2.97 -25.41 9.99
C THR A 244 -4.31 -24.85 10.46
N LEU A 245 -4.44 -23.52 10.56
CA LEU A 245 -5.66 -22.85 11.01
C LEU A 245 -6.82 -23.10 10.05
N ARG A 246 -6.56 -23.12 8.74
CA ARG A 246 -7.57 -23.43 7.71
C ARG A 246 -8.10 -24.86 7.81
N GLU A 247 -7.34 -25.83 8.31
CA GLU A 247 -7.80 -27.22 8.45
C GLU A 247 -8.92 -27.37 9.49
N ASP A 248 -8.90 -26.54 10.54
CA ASP A 248 -9.83 -26.60 11.67
C ASP A 248 -10.93 -25.53 11.62
N ALA A 249 -10.82 -24.56 10.72
CA ALA A 249 -11.74 -23.42 10.63
C ALA A 249 -13.01 -23.70 9.81
N ASP A 250 -14.10 -23.04 10.20
CA ASP A 250 -15.31 -22.91 9.37
C ASP A 250 -15.18 -21.67 8.49
N ILE A 251 -14.99 -21.88 7.18
CA ILE A 251 -14.74 -20.81 6.21
C ILE A 251 -15.79 -20.87 5.12
N GLN A 252 -16.50 -19.76 4.94
CA GLN A 252 -17.45 -19.58 3.84
C GLN A 252 -17.11 -18.32 3.06
N VAL A 253 -16.75 -18.46 1.77
CA VAL A 253 -16.51 -17.32 0.86
C VAL A 253 -17.74 -17.10 -0.01
N ASN A 254 -18.18 -15.85 -0.14
CA ASN A 254 -19.44 -15.45 -0.77
C ASN A 254 -19.28 -14.67 -2.11
N LEU A 255 -18.09 -14.71 -2.71
CA LEU A 255 -17.78 -14.08 -4.00
C LEU A 255 -18.32 -14.85 -5.22
#